data_AF-A0A942BWN3-F1
#
_entry.id   AF-A0A942BWN3-F1
#
_cell.length_a   1.000
_cell.length_b   1.000
_cell.length_c   1.000
_cell.angle_alpha   90.00
_cell.angle_beta   90.00
_cell.angle_gamma   90.00
#
_symmetry.space_group_name_H-M   'P 1'
#
loop_
_entity.id
_entity.type
_entity.pdbx_description
1 polymer ?
#
loop_
_entity_poly.entity_id
_entity_poly.type
_entity_poly.pdbx_seq_one_letter_code
_entity_poly.pdbx_strand_id
1 'polypeptide(L)' 'MTEPQENNTDEARKPTVSGIGQKVLGEIEKLAGVINADPLAQAEGEFNIEVGDIRNELEDELPEEKNETSS' A
#
# COMPACT_ATOMS: atom_id res chain seq x y z
N MET A 1 34.66 20.14 -21.58
CA MET A 1 34.45 18.88 -20.85
C MET A 1 33.06 18.95 -20.30
N THR A 2 32.17 18.06 -20.74
CA THR A 2 30.79 17.99 -20.26
C THR A 2 30.77 16.93 -19.18
N GLU A 3 30.56 17.34 -17.93
CA GLU A 3 30.30 16.42 -16.83
C GLU A 3 28.93 15.76 -17.07
N PRO A 4 28.80 14.43 -16.97
CA PRO A 4 27.48 13.82 -16.91
C PRO A 4 26.87 14.14 -15.55
N GLN A 5 25.75 14.87 -15.55
CA GLN A 5 24.93 15.02 -14.35
C GLN A 5 24.33 13.66 -14.02
N GLU A 6 24.77 13.10 -12.90
CA GLU A 6 24.23 11.90 -12.30
C GLU A 6 22.78 12.19 -11.87
N ASN A 7 21.82 11.80 -12.71
CA ASN A 7 20.40 11.79 -12.35
C ASN A 7 20.20 10.73 -11.26
N ASN A 8 20.48 11.11 -10.01
CA ASN A 8 19.95 10.46 -8.82
C ASN A 8 18.43 10.63 -8.87
N THR A 9 17.80 9.72 -9.62
CA THR A 9 16.37 9.53 -9.59
C THR A 9 16.10 8.72 -8.33
N ASP A 10 16.24 9.38 -7.17
CA ASP A 10 15.49 8.98 -5.99
C ASP A 10 14.02 9.12 -6.40
N GLU A 11 13.48 8.08 -7.04
CA GLU A 11 12.04 7.89 -7.15
C GLU A 11 11.52 8.09 -5.74
N ALA A 12 10.87 9.23 -5.50
CA ALA A 12 10.29 9.57 -4.22
C ALA A 12 9.46 8.36 -3.81
N ARG A 13 9.98 7.57 -2.86
CA ARG A 13 9.29 6.39 -2.31
C ARG A 13 8.02 6.93 -1.71
N LYS A 14 6.94 6.92 -2.52
CA LYS A 14 5.62 7.28 -2.04
C LYS A 14 5.39 6.38 -0.84
N PRO A 15 5.08 6.92 0.34
CA PRO A 15 4.88 6.09 1.52
C PRO A 15 3.79 5.08 1.18
N THR A 16 4.18 3.82 0.99
CA THR A 16 3.25 2.74 0.70
C THR A 16 2.63 2.34 2.02
N VAL A 17 1.36 2.68 2.18
CA VAL A 17 0.55 2.19 3.30
C VAL A 17 0.53 0.66 3.23
N SER A 18 0.83 -0.02 4.34
CA SER A 18 0.84 -1.50 4.41
C SER A 18 -0.55 -2.09 4.14
N GLY A 19 -0.64 -3.40 3.89
CA GLY A 19 -1.93 -4.07 3.66
C GLY A 19 -2.93 -3.86 4.79
N ILE A 20 -2.49 -3.96 6.05
CA ILE A 20 -3.32 -3.62 7.23
C ILE A 20 -3.78 -2.16 7.20
N GLY A 21 -2.90 -1.22 6.83
CA GLY A 21 -3.26 0.20 6.77
C GLY A 21 -4.31 0.49 5.69
N GLN A 22 -4.25 -0.21 4.56
CA GLN A 22 -5.26 -0.11 3.50
C GLN A 22 -6.63 -0.61 3.97
N LYS A 23 -6.68 -1.75 4.69
CA LYS A 23 -7.93 -2.26 5.27
C LYS A 23 -8.57 -1.27 6.24
N VAL A 24 -7.78 -0.72 7.16
CA VAL A 24 -8.29 0.25 8.14
C VAL A 24 -8.82 1.51 7.46
N LEU A 25 -8.09 2.03 6.46
CA LEU A 25 -8.54 3.18 5.67
C LEU A 25 -9.86 2.87 4.95
N GLY A 26 -9.96 1.70 4.32
CA GLY A 26 -11.14 1.33 3.57
C GLY A 26 -12.39 1.18 4.43
N GLU A 27 -12.29 0.63 5.65
CA GLU A 27 -13.41 0.57 6.59
C GLU A 27 -13.89 1.96 7.04
N ILE A 28 -12.96 2.91 7.22
CA ILE A 28 -13.31 4.30 7.57
C ILE A 28 -14.07 4.97 6.42
N GLU A 29 -13.58 4.83 5.19
CA GLU A 29 -14.19 5.42 3.99
C GLU A 29 -15.55 4.79 3.69
N LYS A 30 -15.68 3.47 3.87
CA LYS A 30 -16.95 2.76 3.77
C LYS A 30 -17.98 3.29 4.76
N LEU A 31 -17.59 3.44 6.03
CA LEU A 31 -18.46 4.01 7.05
C LEU A 31 -18.82 5.47 6.74
N ALA A 32 -17.85 6.27 6.30
CA ALA A 32 -18.07 7.65 5.90
C ALA A 32 -19.03 7.76 4.71
N GLY A 33 -18.91 6.87 3.72
CA GLY A 33 -19.82 6.77 2.58
C GLY A 33 -21.24 6.42 3.02
N VAL A 34 -21.42 5.47 3.95
CA VAL A 34 -22.73 5.12 4.51
C VAL A 34 -23.35 6.29 5.29
N ILE A 35 -22.57 6.96 6.13
CA ILE A 35 -23.07 8.08 6.96
C ILE A 35 -23.41 9.30 6.10
N ASN A 36 -22.59 9.60 5.10
CA ASN A 36 -22.77 10.77 4.23
C ASN A 36 -23.60 10.49 2.98
N ALA A 37 -24.07 9.24 2.79
CA ALA A 37 -24.73 8.76 1.57
C ALA A 37 -23.90 9.03 0.29
N ASP A 38 -22.58 8.94 0.40
CA ASP A 38 -21.65 9.10 -0.72
C ASP A 38 -21.25 7.72 -1.28
N PRO A 39 -21.78 7.32 -2.45
CA PRO A 39 -21.47 6.03 -3.05
C PRO A 39 -20.02 5.94 -3.53
N LEU A 40 -19.34 7.07 -3.79
CA LEU A 40 -17.95 7.06 -4.21
C LEU A 40 -17.03 6.72 -3.04
N ALA A 41 -17.23 7.38 -1.90
CA ALA A 41 -16.49 7.08 -0.67
C ALA A 41 -16.72 5.61 -0.23
N GLN A 42 -17.94 5.09 -0.42
CA GLN A 42 -18.21 3.67 -0.16
C GLN A 42 -17.39 2.75 -1.09
N ALA A 43 -17.36 3.04 -2.40
CA ALA A 43 -16.63 2.24 -3.37
C ALA A 43 -15.10 2.30 -3.16
N GLU A 44 -14.56 3.47 -2.82
CA GLU A 44 -13.16 3.64 -2.44
C GLU A 44 -12.82 2.80 -1.20
N GLY A 45 -13.73 2.79 -0.22
CA GLY A 45 -13.59 1.96 0.97
C GLY A 45 -13.51 0.47 0.67
N GLU A 46 -14.41 -0.03 -0.18
CA GLU A 46 -14.42 -1.44 -0.61
C GLU A 46 -13.15 -1.81 -1.38
N PHE A 47 -12.68 -0.94 -2.28
CA PHE A 47 -11.43 -1.12 -3.02
C PHE A 47 -10.21 -1.20 -2.09
N ASN A 48 -10.10 -0.29 -1.11
CA ASN A 48 -8.97 -0.26 -0.19
C ASN A 48 -8.91 -1.49 0.72
N ILE A 49 -10.06 -2.05 1.10
CA ILE A 49 -10.14 -3.34 1.81
C ILE A 49 -9.57 -4.47 0.94
N GLU A 50 -10.05 -4.59 -0.31
CA GLU A 50 -9.62 -5.64 -1.25
C GLU A 50 -8.11 -5.55 -1.55
N VAL A 51 -7.60 -4.34 -1.81
CA VAL A 51 -6.16 -4.12 -2.00
C VAL A 51 -5.37 -4.50 -0.75
N GLY A 52 -5.89 -4.18 0.43
CA GLY A 52 -5.28 -4.57 1.70
C GLY A 52 -5.24 -6.09 1.89
N ASP A 53 -6.27 -6.81 1.47
CA ASP A 53 -6.32 -8.27 1.50
C ASP A 53 -5.29 -8.88 0.55
N ILE A 54 -5.24 -8.42 -0.71
CA ILE A 54 -4.28 -8.89 -1.71
C ILE A 54 -2.83 -8.64 -1.25
N ARG A 55 -2.56 -7.48 -0.65
CA ARG A 55 -1.21 -7.18 -0.13
C ARG A 55 -0.81 -8.09 1.01
N ASN A 56 -1.72 -8.37 1.94
CA ASN A 56 -1.44 -9.29 3.03
C ASN A 56 -1.20 -10.71 2.49
N GLU A 57 -2.00 -11.18 1.54
CA GLU A 57 -1.81 -12.50 0.92
C GLU A 57 -0.44 -12.59 0.23
N LEU A 58 -0.05 -11.56 -0.52
CA LEU A 58 1.28 -11.48 -1.14
C LEU A 58 2.41 -11.40 -0.11
N GLU A 59 2.23 -10.69 1.00
CA GLU A 59 3.21 -10.63 2.10
C GLU A 59 3.36 -11.98 2.81
N ASP A 60 2.26 -12.71 3.02
CA ASP A 60 2.24 -14.04 3.65
C ASP A 60 2.80 -15.15 2.72
N GLU A 61 2.65 -15.00 1.40
CA GLU A 61 3.17 -15.94 0.40
C GLU A 61 4.64 -15.73 0.05
N LEU A 62 5.18 -14.53 0.30
CA LEU A 62 6.62 -14.30 0.17
C LEU A 62 7.31 -15.05 1.32
N PRO A 63 8.09 -16.13 1.04
CA PRO A 63 8.85 -16.78 2.09
C PRO A 63 9.75 -15.72 2.71
N GLU A 64 9.72 -15.60 4.03
CA GLU A 64 10.76 -14.86 4.75
C GLU A 64 12.10 -15.39 4.24
N GLU A 65 12.78 -14.63 3.38
CA GLU A 65 14.21 -14.81 3.16
C GLU A 65 14.84 -14.47 4.51
N LYS A 66 14.91 -15.48 5.37
CA LYS A 66 15.87 -15.55 6.45
C LYS A 66 17.21 -15.34 5.78
N ASN A 67 17.71 -14.11 5.86
CA ASN A 67 19.13 -13.83 5.78
C ASN A 67 19.80 -14.57 6.95
N GLU A 68 19.96 -15.89 6.79
CA GLU A 68 21.03 -16.67 7.39
C GLU A 68 22.30 -16.31 6.63
N THR A 69 22.75 -15.06 6.76
CA THR A 69 24.11 -14.69 6.37
C THR A 69 25.03 -15.17 7.49
N SER A 70 25.44 -16.43 7.34
CA SER A 70 26.78 -16.97 7.59
C SER A 70 27.47 -16.64 8.92
N SER A 71 27.70 -17.73 9.68
CA SER A 71 28.95 -18.14 10.36
C SER A 71 29.76 -17.16 11.20
#